data_AF-A0A938D2N6-F1
#
_entry.id   AF-A0A938D2N6-F1
#
_cell.length_a   1.000
_cell.length_b   1.000
_cell.length_c   1.000
_cell.angle_alpha   90.00
_cell.angle_beta   90.00
_cell.angle_gamma   90.00
#
_symmetry.space_group_name_H-M   'P 1'
#
loop_
_entity.id
_entity.type
_entity.pdbx_description
1 polymer ?
#
loop_
_entity_poly.entity_id
_entity_poly.type
_entity_poly.pdbx_seq_one_letter_code
_entity_poly.pdbx_strand_id
1 'polypeptide(L)'
;EAELRARSASQLPFMRLELVQSRGPWLSEPLPAAAIGWITSLVASTLPERQPFPALYDALTGLLDAVCVAPSARRWAVPLLSYEVLLLRELGYGVSTTRPDEGDWPAFLAAFDAVGHQLERYPLAERRSDVMAARAMLRSWLARIEGG
;
A
#
# COMPACT_ATOMS: atom_id res chain seq x y z
N GLU A 1 -15.79 8.02 14.39
CA GLU A 1 -15.33 8.40 15.75
C GLU A 1 -14.87 7.13 16.47
N ALA A 2 -13.86 7.22 17.34
CA ALA A 2 -13.30 6.04 18.02
C ALA A 2 -13.25 6.29 19.54
N GLU A 3 -13.99 5.49 20.32
CA GLU A 3 -13.94 5.52 21.78
C GLU A 3 -13.12 4.31 22.26
N LEU A 4 -11.89 4.56 22.75
CA LEU A 4 -11.02 3.52 23.30
C LEU A 4 -11.12 3.52 24.83
N ARG A 5 -11.54 2.41 25.43
CA ARG A 5 -11.47 2.20 26.88
C ARG A 5 -10.53 1.05 27.22
N ALA A 6 -9.39 1.37 27.81
CA ALA A 6 -8.45 0.41 28.37
C ALA A 6 -8.57 0.44 29.91
N ARG A 7 -8.91 -0.70 30.53
CA ARG A 7 -9.08 -0.80 32.00
C ARG A 7 -7.86 -1.34 32.76
N SER A 8 -6.92 -2.04 32.12
CA SER A 8 -5.62 -2.42 32.69
C SER A 8 -4.71 -3.08 31.64
N ALA A 9 -3.41 -3.23 31.95
CA ALA A 9 -2.44 -3.95 31.12
C ALA A 9 -2.70 -5.47 30.95
N SER A 10 -3.69 -6.02 31.66
CA SER A 10 -4.05 -7.45 31.65
C SER A 10 -5.34 -7.77 30.89
N GLN A 11 -6.01 -6.77 30.30
CA GLN A 11 -7.24 -6.98 29.51
C GLN A 11 -7.11 -6.34 28.13
N LEU A 12 -7.58 -7.05 27.10
CA LEU A 12 -7.65 -6.55 25.74
C LEU A 12 -8.50 -5.25 25.70
N PRO A 13 -8.03 -4.18 25.03
CA PRO A 13 -8.77 -2.93 24.95
C PRO A 13 -10.13 -3.12 24.28
N PHE A 14 -11.16 -2.45 24.79
CA PHE A 14 -12.45 -2.35 24.11
C PHE A 14 -12.48 -1.05 23.29
N MET A 15 -12.73 -1.16 21.99
CA MET A 15 -12.84 -0.03 21.09
C MET A 15 -14.20 -0.04 20.39
N ARG A 16 -14.95 1.06 20.51
CA ARG A 16 -16.14 1.30 19.68
C ARG A 16 -15.72 2.15 18.49
N LEU A 17 -15.78 1.57 17.30
CA LEU A 17 -15.50 2.25 16.03
C LEU A 17 -16.84 2.62 15.38
N GLU A 18 -17.06 3.90 15.13
CA GLU A 18 -18.08 4.34 14.19
C GLU A 18 -17.48 4.49 12.79
N LEU A 19 -18.15 3.87 11.80
CA LEU A 19 -17.74 3.88 10.41
C LEU A 19 -17.87 5.30 9.83
N VAL A 20 -16.75 6.00 9.70
CA VAL A 20 -16.72 7.36 9.13
C VAL A 20 -16.84 7.33 7.61
N GLN A 21 -16.24 6.33 6.96
CA GLN A 21 -16.30 6.14 5.52
C GLN A 21 -16.27 4.65 5.19
N SER A 22 -17.23 4.18 4.41
CA SER A 22 -17.24 2.80 3.92
C SER A 22 -16.41 2.70 2.65
N ARG A 23 -15.40 1.82 2.65
CA ARG A 23 -14.67 1.41 1.43
C ARG A 23 -15.18 0.09 0.84
N GLY A 24 -16.31 -0.42 1.35
CA GLY A 24 -16.92 -1.68 0.94
C GLY A 24 -17.23 -1.83 -0.56
N PRO A 25 -17.73 -0.78 -1.25
CA PRO A 25 -18.02 -0.86 -2.69
C PRO A 25 -16.81 -1.16 -3.58
N TRP A 26 -15.59 -0.79 -3.16
CA TRP A 26 -14.37 -0.98 -3.95
C TRP A 26 -13.70 -2.34 -3.70
N LEU A 27 -14.19 -3.11 -2.72
CA LEU A 27 -13.70 -4.46 -2.45
C LEU A 27 -14.33 -5.52 -3.37
N SER A 28 -15.41 -5.19 -4.08
CA SER A 28 -15.99 -6.04 -5.11
C SER A 28 -15.32 -5.88 -6.47
N GLU A 29 -14.57 -4.79 -6.68
CA GLU A 29 -13.79 -4.57 -7.90
C GLU A 29 -12.39 -5.18 -7.76
N PRO A 30 -11.93 -6.02 -8.71
CA PRO A 30 -10.73 -6.82 -8.52
C PRO A 30 -9.45 -6.00 -8.40
N LEU A 31 -9.34 -4.90 -9.14
CA LEU A 31 -8.13 -4.08 -9.19
C LEU A 31 -7.97 -3.16 -7.96
N PRO A 32 -8.99 -2.35 -7.56
CA PRO A 32 -8.95 -1.61 -6.29
C PRO A 32 -8.78 -2.53 -5.08
N ALA A 33 -9.45 -3.70 -5.04
CA ALA A 33 -9.27 -4.68 -3.98
C ALA A 33 -7.84 -5.20 -3.89
N ALA A 34 -7.20 -5.50 -5.03
CA ALA A 34 -5.79 -5.91 -5.07
C ALA A 34 -4.85 -4.79 -4.57
N ALA A 35 -5.13 -3.53 -4.89
CA ALA A 35 -4.35 -2.39 -4.41
C ALA A 35 -4.45 -2.21 -2.89
N ILE A 36 -5.67 -2.27 -2.35
CA ILE A 36 -5.94 -2.18 -0.91
C ILE A 36 -5.31 -3.37 -0.16
N GLY A 37 -5.48 -4.58 -0.69
CA GLY A 37 -4.92 -5.79 -0.09
C GLY A 37 -3.40 -5.75 -0.04
N TRP A 38 -2.75 -5.31 -1.12
CA TRP A 38 -1.31 -5.14 -1.14
C TRP A 38 -0.82 -4.11 -0.12
N ILE A 39 -1.37 -2.88 -0.13
CA ILE A 39 -0.82 -1.82 0.70
C ILE A 39 -1.01 -2.07 2.20
N THR A 40 -2.15 -2.65 2.57
CA THR A 40 -2.41 -3.00 3.98
C THR A 40 -1.50 -4.14 4.43
N SER A 41 -1.27 -5.15 3.59
CA SER A 41 -0.35 -6.25 3.88
C SER A 41 1.11 -5.78 4.00
N LEU A 42 1.53 -4.86 3.12
CA LEU A 42 2.85 -4.24 3.17
C LEU A 42 3.05 -3.53 4.52
N VAL A 43 2.17 -2.58 4.85
CA VAL A 43 2.25 -1.78 6.09
C VAL A 43 2.25 -2.66 7.34
N ALA A 44 1.33 -3.64 7.41
CA ALA A 44 1.24 -4.56 8.54
C ALA A 44 2.49 -5.44 8.70
N SER A 45 3.20 -5.70 7.61
CA SER A 45 4.37 -6.59 7.62
C SER A 45 5.69 -5.86 7.86
N THR A 46 5.77 -4.57 7.54
CA THR A 46 7.04 -3.82 7.52
C THR A 46 7.17 -2.76 8.61
N LEU A 47 6.07 -2.21 9.14
CA LEU A 47 6.18 -1.13 10.12
C LEU A 47 6.44 -1.65 11.53
N PRO A 48 7.44 -1.08 12.25
CA PRO A 48 7.65 -1.36 13.67
C PRO A 48 6.44 -0.94 14.53
N GLU A 49 6.14 -1.74 15.55
CA GLU A 49 5.15 -1.35 16.55
C GLU A 49 5.68 -0.24 17.45
N ARG A 50 4.78 0.64 17.91
CA ARG A 50 5.04 1.70 18.90
C ARG A 50 5.98 2.83 18.43
N GLN A 51 6.18 2.98 17.12
CA GLN A 51 6.91 4.09 16.53
C GLN A 51 6.00 4.91 15.59
N PRO A 52 5.97 6.26 15.69
CA PRO A 52 5.17 7.08 14.80
C PRO A 52 5.85 7.28 13.44
N PHE A 53 5.08 7.10 12.36
CA PHE A 53 5.48 7.40 10.98
C PHE A 53 4.46 8.34 10.31
N PRO A 54 4.42 9.64 10.66
CA PRO A 54 3.36 10.56 10.23
C PRO A 54 3.31 10.74 8.71
N ALA A 55 4.47 10.85 8.04
CA ALA A 55 4.53 10.98 6.58
C ALA A 55 3.95 9.75 5.86
N LEU A 56 4.22 8.53 6.37
CA LEU A 56 3.64 7.30 5.84
C LEU A 56 2.14 7.21 6.11
N TYR A 57 1.70 7.67 7.28
CA TYR A 57 0.29 7.68 7.62
C TYR A 57 -0.52 8.60 6.70
N ASP A 58 -0.05 9.82 6.47
CA ASP A 58 -0.70 10.79 5.59
C ASP A 58 -0.71 10.30 4.13
N ALA A 59 0.43 9.77 3.65
CA ALA A 59 0.54 9.22 2.30
C ALA A 59 -0.36 7.98 2.11
N LEU A 60 -0.46 7.11 3.11
CA LEU A 60 -1.34 5.94 3.08
C LEU A 60 -2.80 6.35 2.99
N THR A 61 -3.20 7.34 3.78
CA THR A 61 -4.57 7.87 3.79
C THR A 61 -4.93 8.43 2.42
N GLY A 62 -4.10 9.33 1.88
CA GLY A 62 -4.32 9.93 0.57
C GLY A 62 -4.31 8.92 -0.57
N LEU A 63 -3.48 7.87 -0.50
CA LEU A 63 -3.46 6.81 -1.50
C LEU A 63 -4.72 5.95 -1.47
N LEU A 64 -5.18 5.54 -0.28
CA LEU A 64 -6.42 4.78 -0.17
C LEU A 64 -7.62 5.60 -0.67
N ASP A 65 -7.64 6.90 -0.44
CA ASP A 65 -8.67 7.79 -0.98
C ASP A 65 -8.56 7.91 -2.51
N ALA A 66 -7.35 8.01 -3.06
CA ALA A 66 -7.13 8.03 -4.50
C ALA A 66 -7.60 6.74 -5.18
N VAL A 67 -7.40 5.58 -4.55
CA VAL A 67 -7.90 4.28 -5.04
C VAL A 67 -9.43 4.26 -5.09
N CYS A 68 -10.10 4.86 -4.10
CA CYS A 68 -11.57 4.90 -4.06
C CYS A 68 -12.20 5.95 -5.00
N VAL A 69 -11.54 7.08 -5.24
CA VAL A 69 -12.15 8.20 -5.99
C VAL A 69 -11.76 8.21 -7.47
N ALA A 70 -10.62 7.63 -7.84
CA ALA A 70 -10.14 7.74 -9.20
C ALA A 70 -10.95 6.90 -10.20
N PRO A 71 -11.33 7.47 -11.36
CA PRO A 71 -12.03 6.73 -12.42
C PRO A 71 -11.14 5.69 -13.14
N SER A 72 -9.82 5.72 -12.92
CA SER A 72 -8.87 4.82 -13.57
C SER A 72 -7.63 4.62 -12.69
N ALA A 73 -7.08 3.41 -12.75
CA ALA A 73 -5.87 3.07 -12.02
C ALA A 73 -4.62 3.84 -12.43
N ARG A 74 -4.60 4.40 -13.64
CA ARG A 74 -3.51 5.30 -14.07
C ARG A 74 -3.33 6.50 -13.14
N ARG A 75 -4.40 6.94 -12.46
CA ARG A 75 -4.36 8.10 -11.55
C ARG A 75 -3.81 7.80 -10.16
N TRP A 76 -3.85 6.54 -9.69
CA TRP A 76 -3.32 6.16 -8.38
C TRP A 76 -2.09 5.25 -8.45
N ALA A 77 -1.76 4.70 -9.63
CA ALA A 77 -0.60 3.85 -9.85
C ALA A 77 0.73 4.54 -9.46
N VAL A 78 0.96 5.77 -9.93
CA VAL A 78 2.18 6.54 -9.59
C VAL A 78 2.23 6.91 -8.09
N PRO A 79 1.12 7.37 -7.46
CA PRO A 79 1.04 7.51 -6.00
C PRO A 79 1.35 6.22 -5.23
N LEU A 80 0.88 5.05 -5.69
CA LEU A 80 1.20 3.74 -5.09
C LEU A 80 2.70 3.46 -5.14
N LEU A 81 3.33 3.63 -6.30
CA LEU A 81 4.78 3.44 -6.44
C LEU A 81 5.55 4.42 -5.55
N SER A 82 5.10 5.67 -5.48
CA SER A 82 5.70 6.70 -4.63
C SER A 82 5.60 6.34 -3.14
N TYR A 83 4.50 5.71 -2.74
CA TYR A 83 4.31 5.21 -1.38
C TYR A 83 5.31 4.10 -1.03
N GLU A 84 5.49 3.11 -1.91
CA GLU A 84 6.47 2.03 -1.69
C GLU A 84 7.90 2.57 -1.56
N VAL A 85 8.27 3.56 -2.39
CA VAL A 85 9.58 4.23 -2.32
C VAL A 85 9.72 5.04 -1.04
N LEU A 86 8.67 5.75 -0.62
CA LEU A 86 8.66 6.49 0.65
C LEU A 86 8.85 5.54 1.83
N LEU A 87 8.14 4.41 1.86
CA LEU A 87 8.28 3.39 2.89
C LEU A 87 9.71 2.86 2.99
N LEU A 88 10.33 2.53 1.85
CA LEU A 88 11.71 2.08 1.84
C LEU A 88 12.67 3.16 2.38
N ARG A 89 12.46 4.44 2.01
CA ARG A 89 13.26 5.56 2.51
C ARG A 89 13.11 5.76 4.02
N GLU A 90 11.88 5.72 4.53
CA GLU A 90 11.59 5.87 5.96
C GLU A 90 12.16 4.71 6.80
N LEU A 91 12.24 3.51 6.24
CA LEU A 91 12.92 2.37 6.85
C LEU A 91 14.46 2.39 6.69
N GLY A 92 15.01 3.45 6.09
CA GLY A 92 16.45 3.63 5.92
C GLY A 92 17.06 2.88 4.74
N TYR A 93 16.24 2.32 3.85
CA TYR A 93 16.71 1.66 2.62
C TYR A 93 16.92 2.71 1.52
N GLY A 94 18.16 2.82 1.03
CA GLY A 94 18.51 3.69 -0.08
C GLY A 94 17.98 3.15 -1.40
N VAL A 95 16.86 3.68 -1.87
CA VAL A 95 16.26 3.30 -3.17
C VAL A 95 16.47 4.42 -4.17
N SER A 96 17.21 4.11 -5.24
CA SER A 96 17.26 4.95 -6.44
C SER A 96 16.28 4.39 -7.45
N THR A 97 15.10 5.01 -7.55
CA THR A 97 14.14 4.74 -8.61
C THR A 97 13.83 6.03 -9.34
N THR A 98 13.86 5.97 -10.66
CA THR A 98 13.42 7.08 -11.49
C THR A 98 11.90 7.08 -11.51
N ARG A 99 11.29 8.22 -11.21
CA ARG A 99 9.86 8.39 -11.34
C ARG A 99 9.51 8.27 -12.84
N PRO A 100 8.58 7.40 -13.24
CA PRO A 100 8.15 7.31 -14.62
C PRO A 100 7.45 8.60 -15.05
N ASP A 101 7.59 8.96 -16.33
CA ASP A 101 6.88 10.08 -16.91
C ASP A 101 5.37 9.82 -16.94
N GLU A 102 4.58 10.90 -16.94
CA GLU A 102 3.13 10.79 -16.95
C GLU A 102 2.66 10.15 -18.28
N GLY A 103 1.90 9.06 -18.16
CA GLY A 103 1.39 8.31 -19.31
C GLY A 103 2.33 7.22 -19.85
N ASP A 104 3.59 7.15 -19.39
CA ASP A 104 4.51 6.07 -19.74
C ASP A 104 4.23 4.83 -18.87
N TRP A 105 3.25 4.04 -19.32
CA TRP A 105 2.83 2.83 -18.62
C TRP A 105 3.92 1.74 -18.58
N PRO A 106 4.65 1.45 -19.68
CA PRO A 106 5.78 0.53 -19.63
C PRO A 106 6.87 0.94 -18.64
N ALA A 107 7.26 2.23 -18.61
CA ALA A 107 8.24 2.70 -17.62
C ALA A 107 7.71 2.60 -16.19
N PHE A 108 6.42 2.86 -15.98
CA PHE A 108 5.78 2.65 -14.69
C PHE A 108 5.87 1.18 -14.24
N LEU A 109 5.52 0.23 -15.11
CA LEU A 109 5.58 -1.19 -14.80
C LEU A 109 7.01 -1.65 -14.50
N ALA A 110 8.00 -1.16 -15.26
CA ALA A 110 9.42 -1.45 -15.01
C ALA A 110 9.90 -0.89 -13.66
N ALA A 111 9.51 0.35 -13.32
CA ALA A 111 9.81 0.94 -12.02
C ALA A 111 9.13 0.19 -10.88
N PHE A 112 7.88 -0.24 -11.09
CA PHE A 112 7.14 -1.07 -10.14
C PHE A 112 7.83 -2.42 -9.93
N ASP A 113 8.30 -3.09 -10.98
CA ASP A 113 9.02 -4.37 -10.84
C ASP A 113 10.36 -4.18 -10.09
N ALA A 114 11.10 -3.09 -10.40
CA ALA A 114 12.35 -2.75 -9.72
C ALA A 114 12.17 -2.49 -8.21
N VAL A 115 11.13 -1.75 -7.81
CA VAL A 115 10.80 -1.52 -6.39
C VAL A 115 10.39 -2.82 -5.70
N GLY A 116 9.65 -3.68 -6.40
CA GLY A 116 9.26 -5.00 -5.89
C GLY A 116 10.44 -5.85 -5.46
N HIS A 117 11.50 -5.87 -6.27
CA HIS A 117 12.72 -6.59 -5.93
C HIS A 117 13.42 -6.02 -4.69
N GLN A 118 13.36 -4.70 -4.46
CA GLN A 118 13.94 -4.11 -3.23
C GLN A 118 13.11 -4.47 -2.00
N LEU A 119 11.78 -4.45 -2.10
CA LEU A 119 10.88 -4.83 -1.01
C LEU A 119 11.10 -6.29 -0.59
N GLU A 120 11.20 -7.19 -1.56
CA GLU A 120 11.47 -8.61 -1.31
C GLU A 120 12.84 -8.83 -0.68
N ARG A 121 13.85 -8.08 -1.14
CA ARG A 121 15.23 -8.23 -0.68
C ARG A 121 15.45 -7.72 0.74
N TYR A 122 14.76 -6.65 1.14
CA TYR A 122 15.01 -5.97 2.40
C TYR A 122 13.86 -6.11 3.41
N PRO A 123 12.81 -5.27 3.42
CA PRO A 123 11.85 -5.26 4.52
C PRO A 123 11.01 -6.55 4.61
N LEU A 124 10.89 -7.32 3.52
CA LEU A 124 10.12 -8.56 3.49
C LEU A 124 11.00 -9.82 3.47
N ALA A 125 12.31 -9.70 3.72
CA ALA A 125 13.26 -10.79 3.58
C ALA A 125 12.91 -12.07 4.39
N GLU A 126 12.23 -11.93 5.53
CA GLU A 126 11.80 -13.04 6.39
C GLU A 126 10.31 -13.42 6.21
N ARG A 127 9.52 -12.58 5.53
CA ARG A 127 8.05 -12.75 5.33
C ARG A 127 7.67 -12.80 3.85
N ARG A 128 8.60 -13.25 2.99
CA ARG A 128 8.56 -13.07 1.52
C ARG A 128 7.31 -13.66 0.87
N SER A 129 6.90 -14.87 1.23
CA SER A 129 5.90 -15.63 0.47
C SER A 129 4.49 -15.05 0.56
N ASP A 130 4.07 -14.60 1.75
CA ASP A 130 2.66 -14.31 2.00
C ASP A 130 2.30 -12.89 1.56
N VAL A 131 3.24 -11.95 1.69
CA VAL A 131 3.02 -10.52 1.41
C VAL A 131 3.24 -10.21 -0.07
N MET A 132 4.28 -10.78 -0.68
CA MET A 132 4.59 -10.53 -2.10
C MET A 132 3.56 -11.14 -3.06
N ALA A 133 2.81 -12.16 -2.62
CA ALA A 133 1.70 -12.70 -3.40
C ALA A 133 0.64 -11.64 -3.71
N ALA A 134 0.29 -10.79 -2.74
CA ALA A 134 -0.65 -9.69 -2.95
C ALA A 134 -0.11 -8.68 -3.98
N ARG A 135 1.20 -8.39 -3.95
CA ARG A 135 1.85 -7.52 -4.93
C ARG A 135 1.84 -8.12 -6.33
N ALA A 136 2.15 -9.41 -6.46
CA ALA A 136 2.16 -10.11 -7.73
C ALA A 136 0.76 -10.14 -8.36
N MET A 137 -0.28 -10.37 -7.54
CA MET A 137 -1.67 -10.25 -7.98
C MET A 137 -1.98 -8.84 -8.51
N LEU A 138 -1.63 -7.80 -7.76
CA LEU A 138 -1.81 -6.41 -8.21
C LEU A 138 -1.07 -6.13 -9.52
N ARG A 139 0.19 -6.57 -9.63
CA ARG A 139 0.98 -6.43 -10.85
C ARG A 139 0.32 -7.09 -12.07
N SER A 140 -0.28 -8.27 -11.88
CA SER A 140 -1.01 -8.97 -12.94
C SER A 140 -2.23 -8.18 -13.43
N TRP A 141 -2.92 -7.49 -12.51
CA TRP A 141 -4.04 -6.62 -12.86
C TRP A 141 -3.59 -5.36 -13.57
N LEU A 142 -2.51 -4.72 -13.11
CA LEU A 142 -1.94 -3.53 -13.73
C LEU A 142 -1.42 -3.81 -15.16
N ALA A 143 -0.88 -5.01 -15.40
CA ALA A 143 -0.47 -5.45 -16.74
C ALA A 143 -1.64 -5.45 -17.74
N ARG A 144 -2.82 -5.87 -17.29
CA ARG A 144 -4.01 -5.99 -18.16
C ARG A 144 -4.53 -4.63 -18.67
N ILE A 145 -4.16 -3.53 -18.02
CA ILE A 145 -4.53 -2.16 -18.43
C ILE A 145 -3.76 -1.72 -19.67
N GLU A 146 -2.61 -2.33 -19.97
CA GLU A 146 -1.82 -2.04 -21.17
C GLU A 146 -2.49 -2.57 -22.45
N GLY A 147 -3.26 -3.67 -22.33
CA GLY A 147 -3.88 -4.36 -23.46
C GLY A 147 -5.33 -3.99 -23.76
N GLY A 148 -5.90 -2.99 -23.07
CA GLY A 148 -7.29 -2.52 -23.24
C GLY A 148 -7.36 -1.04 -23.54
#